data_AF-A0A4Y9ZZN1-F1
#
_entry.id   AF-A0A4Y9ZZN1-F1
#
_cell.length_a   1.000
_cell.length_b   1.000
_cell.length_c   1.000
_cell.angle_alpha   90.00
_cell.angle_beta   90.00
_cell.angle_gamma   90.00
#
_symmetry.space_group_name_H-M   'P 1'
#
loop_
_entity.id
_entity.type
_entity.pdbx_description
1 polymer ?
#
loop_
_entity_poly.entity_id
_entity_poly.type
_entity_poly.pdbx_seq_one_letter_code
_entity_poly.pdbx_strand_id
1 'polypeptide(L)'
;MSSDAQNHDGHHSDHYTGETISKSDIANLVQDFLRRCILIYPDTDMNRFSDLTAACEAVSTSRGYITLQDDSFRKFIPAGVAMGYIGYAHHPDGNVQLYISLYTAFLIYCDDMFENDILAVQEEFNGRFMMGQPQRHWILDPFETRLTTSPRSGPI
;
A
#
# COMPACT_ATOMS: atom_id res chain seq x y z
N MET A 1 52.65 28.20 9.87
CA MET A 1 51.34 27.55 10.07
C MET A 1 50.29 28.65 10.12
N SER A 2 49.58 28.85 9.01
CA SER A 2 48.27 29.50 9.00
C SER A 2 47.63 29.07 7.69
N SER A 3 46.66 28.16 7.78
CA SER A 3 45.93 27.62 6.65
C SER A 3 44.81 28.58 6.27
N ASP A 4 44.80 29.04 5.03
CA ASP A 4 43.64 29.66 4.42
C ASP A 4 42.55 28.59 4.23
N ALA A 5 41.52 28.64 5.06
CA ALA A 5 40.31 27.87 4.85
C ALA A 5 39.39 28.68 3.91
N GLN A 6 39.29 28.21 2.67
CA GLN A 6 38.28 28.66 1.71
C GLN A 6 36.89 28.35 2.28
N ASN A 7 36.14 29.42 2.56
CA ASN A 7 34.74 29.36 2.93
C ASN A 7 33.93 29.08 1.64
N HIS A 8 33.65 27.80 1.37
CA HIS A 8 32.75 27.38 0.30
C HIS A 8 31.32 27.33 0.84
N ASP A 9 30.70 28.51 1.01
CA ASP A 9 29.27 28.63 1.22
C ASP A 9 28.54 28.33 -0.11
N GLY A 10 28.43 27.04 -0.41
CA GLY A 10 27.53 26.51 -1.41
C GLY A 10 26.11 26.53 -0.87
N HIS A 11 25.48 27.71 -0.80
CA HIS A 11 24.02 27.81 -0.80
C HIS A 11 23.54 27.32 -2.17
N HIS A 12 23.31 26.00 -2.30
CA HIS A 12 22.39 25.47 -3.30
C HIS A 12 20.98 25.91 -2.86
N SER A 13 20.65 27.17 -3.14
CA SER A 13 19.27 27.58 -3.22
C SER A 13 18.71 26.89 -4.46
N ASP A 14 18.12 25.72 -4.27
CA ASP A 14 17.21 25.15 -5.26
C ASP A 14 16.04 26.14 -5.37
N HIS A 15 16.19 27.09 -6.29
CA HIS A 15 15.09 27.83 -6.87
C HIS A 15 14.21 26.80 -7.57
N TYR A 16 13.31 26.16 -6.84
CA TYR A 16 12.12 25.56 -7.41
C TYR A 16 11.30 26.72 -7.99
N THR A 17 11.60 27.08 -9.24
CA THR A 17 10.66 27.81 -10.07
C THR A 17 9.50 26.86 -10.27
N GLY A 18 8.44 27.05 -9.49
CA GLY A 18 7.19 26.31 -9.60
C GLY A 18 6.51 26.63 -10.92
N GLU A 19 7.08 26.16 -12.03
CA GLU A 19 6.38 26.08 -13.29
C GLU A 19 5.23 25.11 -13.10
N THR A 20 4.02 25.65 -13.08
CA THR A 20 2.79 24.86 -13.10
C THR A 20 2.76 24.04 -14.39
N ILE A 21 3.05 22.75 -14.27
CA ILE A 21 2.89 21.78 -15.36
C ILE A 21 1.42 21.77 -15.79
N SER A 22 1.15 21.90 -17.09
CA SER A 22 -0.21 21.86 -17.60
C SER A 22 -0.77 20.44 -17.59
N LYS A 23 -2.10 20.28 -17.50
CA LYS A 23 -2.76 18.97 -17.63
C LYS A 23 -2.39 18.26 -18.94
N SER A 24 -2.22 19.02 -20.02
CA SER A 24 -1.77 18.48 -21.31
C SER A 24 -0.36 17.94 -21.25
N ASP A 25 0.56 18.60 -20.55
CA ASP A 25 1.94 18.13 -20.41
C ASP A 25 2.00 16.84 -19.59
N ILE A 26 1.21 16.75 -18.51
CA ILE A 26 1.07 15.50 -17.73
C ILE A 26 0.52 14.38 -18.60
N ALA A 27 -0.57 14.64 -19.34
CA ALA A 27 -1.18 13.65 -20.21
C ALA A 27 -0.20 13.16 -21.29
N ASN A 28 0.53 14.07 -21.92
CA ASN A 28 1.53 13.73 -22.93
C ASN A 28 2.67 12.88 -22.34
N LEU A 29 3.16 13.24 -21.15
CA LEU A 29 4.22 12.52 -20.47
C LEU A 29 3.79 11.10 -20.05
N VAL A 30 2.58 10.96 -19.51
CA VAL A 30 2.01 9.66 -19.14
C VAL A 30 1.80 8.80 -20.39
N GLN A 31 1.25 9.36 -21.47
CA GLN A 31 1.06 8.62 -22.72
C GLN A 31 2.38 8.16 -23.34
N ASP A 32 3.39 9.03 -23.36
CA ASP A 32 4.72 8.66 -23.86
C ASP A 32 5.32 7.51 -23.03
N PHE A 33 5.28 7.64 -21.71
CA PHE A 33 5.74 6.59 -20.81
C PHE A 33 5.03 5.26 -21.05
N LEU A 34 3.69 5.25 -21.05
CA LEU A 34 2.90 4.04 -21.25
C LEU A 34 3.15 3.40 -22.62
N ARG A 35 3.33 4.21 -23.67
CA ARG A 35 3.67 3.73 -25.02
C ARG A 35 5.03 3.03 -25.02
N ARG A 36 6.03 3.59 -24.33
CA ARG A 36 7.37 2.98 -24.21
C ARG A 36 7.37 1.70 -23.40
N CYS A 37 6.46 1.55 -22.43
CA CYS A 37 6.34 0.33 -21.65
C CYS A 37 5.74 -0.86 -22.42
N ILE A 38 5.20 -0.66 -23.62
CA ILE A 38 4.52 -1.71 -24.42
C ILE A 38 3.51 -2.46 -23.55
N LEU A 39 2.76 -1.71 -22.72
CA LEU A 39 1.80 -2.30 -21.80
C LEU A 39 0.64 -2.89 -22.59
N ILE A 40 0.61 -4.22 -22.67
CA ILE A 40 -0.57 -4.96 -23.10
C ILE A 40 -1.44 -5.10 -21.87
N TYR A 41 -2.49 -4.29 -21.79
CA TYR A 41 -3.54 -4.49 -20.79
C TYR A 41 -4.44 -5.62 -21.28
N PRO A 42 -4.45 -6.79 -20.62
CA PRO A 42 -5.44 -7.80 -20.92
C PRO A 42 -6.83 -7.25 -20.60
N ASP A 43 -7.84 -7.71 -21.35
CA ASP A 43 -9.23 -7.40 -21.04
C ASP A 43 -9.49 -7.72 -19.57
N THR A 44 -9.96 -6.72 -18.84
CA THR A 44 -10.27 -6.86 -17.42
C THR A 44 -11.59 -7.59 -17.29
N ASP A 45 -11.53 -8.84 -16.83
CA ASP A 45 -12.70 -9.57 -16.34
C ASP A 45 -13.22 -8.90 -15.06
N MET A 46 -14.19 -8.00 -15.25
CA MET A 46 -14.85 -7.26 -14.17
C MET A 46 -15.64 -8.16 -13.21
N ASN A 47 -16.08 -9.35 -13.66
CA ASN A 47 -16.76 -10.29 -12.76
C ASN A 47 -15.76 -10.84 -11.74
N ARG A 48 -14.58 -11.27 -12.21
CA ARG A 48 -13.52 -11.73 -11.32
C ARG A 48 -13.02 -10.63 -10.37
N PHE A 49 -12.97 -9.38 -10.81
CA PHE A 49 -12.66 -8.25 -9.92
C PHE A 49 -13.72 -8.13 -8.82
N SER A 50 -15.00 -8.14 -9.19
CA SER A 50 -16.13 -8.07 -8.24
C SER A 50 -16.14 -9.25 -7.27
N ASP A 51 -15.86 -10.46 -7.73
CA ASP A 51 -15.79 -11.66 -6.90
C ASP A 51 -14.66 -11.55 -5.87
N LEU A 52 -13.50 -11.04 -6.28
CA LEU A 52 -12.36 -10.82 -5.39
C LEU A 52 -12.65 -9.70 -4.37
N THR A 53 -13.36 -8.64 -4.77
CA THR A 53 -13.84 -7.60 -3.85
C THR A 53 -14.78 -8.19 -2.80
N ALA A 54 -15.79 -8.97 -3.22
CA ALA A 54 -16.72 -9.61 -2.31
C ALA A 54 -16.02 -10.59 -1.36
N ALA A 55 -15.04 -11.35 -1.85
CA ALA A 55 -14.22 -12.23 -1.01
C ALA A 55 -13.40 -11.45 0.04
N CYS A 56 -12.79 -10.32 -0.36
CA CYS A 56 -12.08 -9.43 0.57
C CYS A 56 -13.02 -8.88 1.65
N GLU A 57 -14.21 -8.40 1.28
CA GLU A 57 -15.20 -7.89 2.23
C GLU A 57 -15.70 -8.98 3.19
N ALA A 58 -15.99 -10.18 2.68
CA ALA A 58 -16.44 -11.30 3.49
C ALA A 58 -15.39 -11.69 4.54
N VAL A 59 -14.13 -11.81 4.14
CA VAL A 59 -13.02 -12.09 5.05
C VAL A 59 -12.80 -10.95 6.04
N SER A 60 -12.91 -9.70 5.58
CA SER A 60 -12.74 -8.52 6.44
C SER A 60 -13.83 -8.45 7.50
N THR A 61 -15.07 -8.78 7.15
CA THR A 61 -16.19 -8.88 8.09
C THR A 61 -15.99 -10.04 9.06
N SER A 62 -15.67 -11.24 8.56
CA SER A 62 -15.51 -12.44 9.41
C SER A 62 -14.36 -12.32 10.40
N ARG A 63 -13.34 -11.53 10.06
CA ARG A 63 -12.16 -11.28 10.89
C ARG A 63 -12.27 -10.00 11.73
N GLY A 64 -13.38 -9.27 11.62
CA GLY A 64 -13.66 -8.08 12.43
C GLY A 64 -12.96 -6.80 11.98
N TYR A 65 -12.43 -6.73 10.76
CA TYR A 65 -11.82 -5.50 10.20
C TYR A 65 -12.89 -4.49 9.80
N ILE A 66 -14.06 -5.01 9.47
CA ILE A 66 -15.28 -4.26 9.20
C ILE A 66 -16.30 -4.75 10.22
N THR A 67 -16.84 -3.80 10.98
CA THR A 67 -17.87 -4.05 11.99
C THR A 67 -19.07 -3.16 11.72
N LEU A 68 -20.15 -3.33 12.49
CA LEU A 68 -21.30 -2.43 12.42
C LEU A 68 -20.98 -1.03 12.96
N GLN A 69 -19.96 -0.92 13.81
CA GLN A 69 -19.56 0.32 14.48
C GLN A 69 -18.46 1.05 13.71
N ASP A 70 -17.66 0.33 12.93
CA ASP A 70 -16.54 0.85 12.17
C ASP A 70 -16.39 0.09 10.85
N ASP A 71 -16.69 0.77 9.74
CA ASP A 71 -16.53 0.28 8.37
C ASP A 71 -15.43 1.03 7.60
N SER A 72 -14.60 1.81 8.30
CA SER A 72 -13.57 2.67 7.70
C SER A 72 -12.59 1.90 6.83
N PHE A 73 -12.33 0.63 7.15
CA PHE A 73 -11.47 -0.25 6.35
C PHE A 73 -12.02 -0.53 4.95
N ARG A 74 -13.35 -0.55 4.79
CA ARG A 74 -14.01 -0.97 3.55
C ARG A 74 -13.60 -0.13 2.34
N LYS A 75 -13.40 1.18 2.54
CA LYS A 75 -13.03 2.12 1.47
C LYS A 75 -11.67 1.83 0.83
N PHE A 76 -10.80 1.08 1.52
CA PHE A 76 -9.47 0.72 1.04
C PHE A 76 -9.44 -0.61 0.27
N ILE A 77 -10.48 -1.44 0.40
CA ILE A 77 -10.56 -2.75 -0.26
C ILE A 77 -10.45 -2.63 -1.79
N PRO A 78 -11.16 -1.71 -2.49
CA PRO A 78 -11.06 -1.64 -3.95
C PRO A 78 -9.63 -1.40 -4.47
N ALA A 79 -8.85 -0.55 -3.80
CA ALA A 79 -7.46 -0.28 -4.18
C ALA A 79 -6.56 -1.51 -3.92
N GLY A 80 -6.76 -2.20 -2.80
CA GLY A 80 -6.11 -3.49 -2.54
C GLY A 80 -6.47 -4.55 -3.59
N VAL A 81 -7.74 -4.66 -3.97
CA VAL A 81 -8.21 -5.58 -5.01
C VAL A 81 -7.54 -5.28 -6.34
N ALA A 82 -7.43 -4.01 -6.74
CA ALA A 82 -6.71 -3.63 -7.95
C ALA A 82 -5.25 -4.13 -7.94
N MET A 83 -4.56 -4.06 -6.79
CA MET A 83 -3.20 -4.56 -6.68
C MET A 83 -3.11 -6.08 -6.80
N GLY A 84 -3.99 -6.84 -6.13
CA GLY A 84 -4.00 -8.31 -6.24
C GLY A 84 -4.46 -8.80 -7.62
N TYR A 85 -5.47 -8.15 -8.20
CA TYR A 85 -6.06 -8.52 -9.48
C TYR A 85 -5.18 -8.14 -10.67
N ILE A 86 -4.70 -6.88 -10.74
CA ILE A 86 -3.91 -6.37 -11.86
C ILE A 86 -2.43 -6.66 -11.63
N GLY A 87 -1.87 -6.23 -10.49
CA GLY A 87 -0.44 -6.33 -10.20
C GLY A 87 0.05 -7.77 -10.11
N TYR A 88 -0.82 -8.68 -9.68
CA TYR A 88 -0.52 -10.11 -9.54
C TYR A 88 -1.40 -11.00 -10.41
N ALA A 89 -1.90 -10.47 -11.54
CA ALA A 89 -2.72 -11.21 -12.52
C ALA A 89 -2.05 -12.50 -13.01
N HIS A 90 -0.71 -12.51 -13.08
CA HIS A 90 0.11 -13.63 -13.52
C HIS A 90 0.18 -14.77 -12.50
N HIS A 91 -0.21 -14.54 -11.24
CA HIS A 91 -0.19 -15.56 -10.21
C HIS A 91 -1.44 -16.45 -10.31
N PRO A 92 -1.31 -17.77 -10.47
CA PRO A 92 -2.45 -18.66 -10.72
C PRO A 92 -3.30 -18.93 -9.48
N ASP A 93 -2.74 -18.72 -8.28
CA ASP A 93 -3.43 -18.97 -7.02
C ASP A 93 -4.27 -17.75 -6.58
N GLY A 94 -5.60 -17.92 -6.57
CA GLY A 94 -6.54 -16.91 -6.09
C GLY A 94 -6.40 -16.58 -4.61
N ASN A 95 -5.90 -17.50 -3.78
CA ASN A 95 -5.64 -17.22 -2.36
C ASN A 95 -4.49 -16.24 -2.17
N VAL A 96 -3.47 -16.31 -3.04
CA VAL A 96 -2.37 -15.35 -3.05
C VAL A 96 -2.87 -13.98 -3.45
N GLN A 97 -3.73 -13.89 -4.47
CA GLN A 97 -4.32 -12.61 -4.87
C GLN A 97 -5.19 -12.02 -3.75
N LEU A 98 -6.03 -12.83 -3.10
CA LEU A 98 -6.81 -12.41 -1.93
C LEU A 98 -5.93 -11.93 -0.77
N TYR A 99 -4.84 -12.65 -0.49
CA TYR A 99 -3.87 -12.26 0.53
C TYR A 99 -3.26 -10.89 0.19
N ILE A 100 -2.76 -10.72 -1.03
CA ILE A 100 -2.14 -9.48 -1.51
C ILE A 100 -3.15 -8.34 -1.46
N SER A 101 -4.40 -8.57 -1.89
CA SER A 101 -5.43 -7.54 -1.88
C SER A 101 -5.70 -7.01 -0.48
N LEU A 102 -5.87 -7.90 0.49
CA LEU A 102 -6.10 -7.48 1.87
C LEU A 102 -4.85 -6.86 2.49
N TYR A 103 -3.67 -7.44 2.23
CA TYR A 103 -2.39 -6.87 2.67
C TYR A 103 -2.20 -5.43 2.18
N THR A 104 -2.41 -5.18 0.89
CA THR A 104 -2.31 -3.83 0.33
C THR A 104 -3.41 -2.91 0.86
N ALA A 105 -4.64 -3.38 1.06
CA ALA A 105 -5.68 -2.56 1.70
C ALA A 105 -5.28 -2.12 3.13
N PHE A 106 -4.62 -2.99 3.90
CA PHE A 106 -4.05 -2.62 5.20
C PHE A 106 -2.91 -1.60 5.09
N LEU A 107 -2.02 -1.75 4.11
CA LEU A 107 -0.96 -0.75 3.90
C LEU A 107 -1.54 0.63 3.59
N ILE A 108 -2.52 0.70 2.70
CA ILE A 108 -3.16 1.98 2.35
C ILE A 108 -3.91 2.55 3.56
N TYR A 109 -4.63 1.71 4.32
CA TYR A 109 -5.26 2.13 5.56
C TYR A 109 -4.24 2.74 6.52
N CYS A 110 -3.09 2.08 6.70
CA CYS A 110 -2.04 2.55 7.60
C CYS A 110 -1.40 3.86 7.10
N ASP A 111 -1.09 3.96 5.80
CA ASP A 111 -0.54 5.17 5.20
C ASP A 111 -1.48 6.37 5.43
N ASP A 112 -2.79 6.20 5.20
CA ASP A 112 -3.77 7.28 5.38
C ASP A 112 -4.01 7.62 6.86
N MET A 113 -4.03 6.63 7.76
CA MET A 113 -4.36 6.84 9.18
C MET A 113 -3.18 7.30 10.01
N PHE A 114 -1.96 6.98 9.60
CA PHE A 114 -0.74 7.32 10.33
C PHE A 114 0.18 8.27 9.55
N GLU A 115 -0.31 8.91 8.48
CA GLU A 115 0.44 9.88 7.65
C GLU A 115 1.21 10.90 8.51
N ASN A 116 0.59 11.36 9.59
CA ASN A 116 1.14 12.37 10.50
C ASN A 116 1.68 11.80 11.82
N ASP A 117 1.64 10.47 12.01
CA ASP A 117 2.04 9.80 13.25
C ASP A 117 3.01 8.64 12.95
N ILE A 118 4.20 9.02 12.46
CA ILE A 118 5.30 8.11 12.17
C ILE A 118 5.71 7.31 13.42
N LEU A 119 5.58 7.90 14.61
CA LEU A 119 5.92 7.25 15.88
C LEU A 119 4.93 6.13 16.22
N ALA A 120 3.63 6.27 15.93
CA ALA A 120 2.67 5.19 16.07
C ALA A 120 3.00 3.99 15.16
N VAL A 121 3.52 4.21 13.96
CA VAL A 121 3.96 3.10 13.08
C VAL A 121 5.29 2.51 13.55
N GLN A 122 6.26 3.36 13.89
CA GLN A 122 7.62 2.92 14.19
C GLN A 122 7.77 2.31 15.59
N GLU A 123 7.23 2.95 16.62
CA GLU A 123 7.39 2.51 18.01
C GLU A 123 6.29 1.56 18.44
N GLU A 124 5.04 1.85 18.08
CA GLU A 124 3.92 1.01 18.49
C GLU A 124 3.74 -0.18 17.55
N PHE A 125 3.55 0.01 16.24
CA PHE A 125 3.36 -1.15 15.36
C PHE A 125 4.62 -2.01 15.20
N ASN A 126 5.69 -1.45 14.64
CA ASN A 126 6.91 -2.20 14.35
C ASN A 126 7.57 -2.72 15.64
N GLY A 127 7.62 -1.88 16.68
CA GLY A 127 8.15 -2.27 17.99
C GLY A 127 7.40 -3.44 18.61
N ARG A 128 6.06 -3.36 18.70
CA ARG A 128 5.23 -4.45 19.26
C ARG A 128 5.30 -5.71 18.42
N PHE A 129 5.25 -5.57 17.09
CA PHE A 129 5.35 -6.69 16.16
C PHE A 129 6.68 -7.44 16.33
N MET A 130 7.81 -6.72 16.39
CA MET A 130 9.13 -7.34 16.63
C MET A 130 9.23 -8.03 18.00
N MET A 131 8.49 -7.55 18.99
CA MET A 131 8.47 -8.12 20.35
C MET A 131 7.36 -9.18 20.55
N GLY A 132 6.54 -9.47 19.53
CA GLY A 132 5.39 -10.38 19.63
C GLY A 132 4.33 -9.91 20.65
N GLN A 133 4.18 -8.59 20.82
CA GLN A 133 3.21 -8.00 21.73
C GLN A 133 1.92 -7.63 20.98
N PRO A 134 0.74 -7.73 21.63
CA PRO A 134 -0.51 -7.24 21.06
C PRO A 134 -0.40 -5.77 20.66
N GLN A 135 -1.00 -5.43 19.53
CA GLN A 135 -1.09 -4.09 19.00
C GLN A 135 -2.07 -3.26 19.83
N ARG A 136 -1.80 -1.95 19.96
CA ARG A 136 -2.71 -1.04 20.67
C ARG A 136 -3.92 -0.63 19.83
N HIS A 137 -3.72 -0.55 18.52
CA HIS A 137 -4.80 -0.21 17.60
C HIS A 137 -5.47 -1.49 17.11
N TRP A 138 -6.77 -1.59 17.32
CA TRP A 138 -7.56 -2.81 17.09
C TRP A 138 -7.41 -3.40 15.68
N ILE A 139 -7.22 -2.56 14.67
CA ILE A 139 -7.05 -2.99 13.27
C ILE A 139 -5.64 -3.51 12.93
N LEU A 140 -4.65 -3.24 13.78
CA LEU A 140 -3.27 -3.68 13.58
C LEU A 140 -3.04 -5.10 14.09
N ASP A 141 -3.78 -5.55 15.09
CA ASP A 141 -3.75 -6.94 15.60
C ASP A 141 -4.02 -7.96 14.45
N PRO A 142 -5.05 -7.75 13.62
CA PRO A 142 -5.23 -8.61 12.47
C PRO A 142 -4.22 -8.45 11.33
N PHE A 143 -3.62 -7.27 11.19
CA PHE A 143 -2.57 -7.05 10.21
C PHE A 143 -1.32 -7.87 10.57
N GLU A 144 -0.92 -7.85 11.84
CA GLU A 144 0.12 -8.73 12.39
C GLU A 144 -0.21 -10.22 12.18
N THR A 145 -1.45 -10.62 12.46
CA THR A 145 -1.89 -12.01 12.22
C THR A 145 -1.67 -12.42 10.77
N ARG A 146 -1.95 -11.56 9.79
CA ARG A 146 -1.69 -11.86 8.38
C ARG A 146 -0.21 -11.98 8.05
N LEU A 147 0.62 -11.09 8.60
CA LEU A 147 2.06 -11.10 8.38
C LEU A 147 2.71 -12.40 8.88
N THR A 148 2.19 -12.93 9.98
CA THR A 148 2.70 -14.17 10.60
C THR A 148 2.12 -15.45 9.97
N THR A 149 0.91 -15.39 9.38
CA THR A 149 0.26 -16.54 8.72
C THR A 149 0.47 -16.58 7.20
N SER A 150 1.71 -16.39 6.73
CA SER A 150 2.07 -16.49 5.31
C SER A 150 1.32 -17.62 4.58
N PRO A 151 0.89 -17.46 3.31
CA PRO A 151 0.21 -18.53 2.56
C PRO A 151 0.97 -19.85 2.46
N ARG A 152 2.27 -19.86 2.82
CA ARG A 152 3.16 -21.02 2.81
C ARG A 152 3.32 -21.74 4.15
N SER A 153 2.74 -21.28 5.26
CA SER A 153 2.83 -21.98 6.55
C SER A 153 1.74 -23.04 6.75
N GLY A 154 1.68 -24.00 5.83
CA GLY A 154 1.14 -25.33 6.14
C GLY A 154 2.21 -26.18 6.84
N PRO A 155 1.85 -27.11 7.74
CA PRO A 155 2.83 -27.90 8.48
C PRO A 155 3.56 -28.89 7.56
N ILE A 156 4.85 -29.09 7.81
CA ILE A 156 5.52 -30.38 7.58
C ILE A 156 5.32 -31.22 8.83
#